data_AF-A0A2V9LUA4-F1
#
_entry.id   AF-A0A2V9LUA4-F1
#
_cell.length_a   1.000
_cell.length_b   1.000
_cell.length_c   1.000
_cell.angle_alpha   90.00
_cell.angle_beta   90.00
_cell.angle_gamma   90.00
#
_symmetry.space_group_name_H-M   'P 1'
#
loop_
_entity.id
_entity.type
_entity.pdbx_description
1 polymer ?
#
loop_
_entity_poly.entity_id
_entity_poly.type
_entity_poly.pdbx_seq_one_letter_code
_entity_poly.pdbx_strand_id
1 'polypeptide(L)'
;MITRLGLQGAKMKREREDGAILPIACTLAPAELAAMHDGLLPGLLSKASARERIPGGFRLRFNPQVNLVKEAGAVIDAEHRCCRFLRFRLVVEPGDGPVWLEVTGPEGTEDFLSTLVDTRPGISPDR
;
A
#
# COMPACT_ATOMS: atom_id res chain seq x y z
N MET A 1 52.27 32.60 -10.05
CA MET A 1 52.26 31.93 -11.36
C MET A 1 51.66 30.53 -11.17
N ILE A 2 50.54 30.25 -11.86
CA ILE A 2 50.17 28.93 -12.44
C ILE A 2 49.77 27.84 -11.41
N THR A 3 48.60 27.18 -11.40
CA THR A 3 47.31 27.28 -12.09
C THR A 3 46.28 26.47 -11.28
N ARG A 4 45.01 26.91 -11.31
CA ARG A 4 43.83 26.11 -10.95
C ARG A 4 43.87 24.72 -11.59
N LEU A 5 43.52 23.67 -10.85
CA LEU A 5 42.96 22.47 -11.46
C LEU A 5 41.70 22.07 -10.70
N GLY A 6 40.56 22.46 -11.27
CA GLY A 6 39.27 21.89 -10.95
C GLY A 6 39.09 20.57 -11.69
N LEU A 7 38.52 19.59 -11.01
CA LEU A 7 37.74 18.50 -11.60
C LEU A 7 36.53 18.32 -10.67
N GLN A 8 35.44 19.01 -10.99
CA GLN A 8 34.30 18.48 -11.74
C GLN A 8 33.46 17.53 -10.88
N GLY A 9 32.47 18.14 -10.22
CA GLY A 9 31.37 17.43 -9.61
C GLY A 9 30.65 16.58 -10.66
N ALA A 10 30.65 15.27 -10.44
CA ALA A 10 29.82 14.35 -11.18
C ALA A 10 28.35 14.70 -10.91
N LYS A 11 27.72 15.35 -11.90
CA LYS A 11 26.27 15.49 -11.99
C LYS A 11 25.67 14.10 -12.05
N MET A 12 25.21 13.57 -10.92
CA MET A 12 24.35 12.39 -10.90
C MET A 12 22.98 12.82 -11.40
N LYS A 13 22.81 12.73 -12.72
CA LYS A 13 21.54 12.94 -13.41
C LYS A 13 20.49 12.04 -12.75
N ARG A 14 19.52 12.66 -12.06
CA ARG A 14 18.27 11.98 -11.74
C ARG A 14 17.42 11.98 -13.00
N GLU A 15 17.61 10.96 -13.82
CA GLU A 15 16.67 10.62 -14.89
C GLU A 15 15.49 9.93 -14.19
N ARG A 16 14.44 10.71 -13.93
CA ARG A 16 13.11 10.25 -13.53
C ARG A 16 12.27 10.19 -14.81
N GLU A 17 12.42 9.12 -15.56
CA GLU A 17 11.54 8.70 -16.66
C GLU A 17 11.57 7.17 -16.57
N ASP A 18 10.46 6.50 -16.26
CA ASP A 18 9.33 6.35 -17.16
C ASP A 18 8.04 6.21 -16.35
N GLY A 19 6.97 6.83 -16.83
CA GLY A 19 5.61 6.62 -16.32
C GLY A 19 5.11 5.23 -16.71
N ALA A 20 5.76 4.19 -16.17
CA ALA A 20 5.33 2.82 -16.33
C ALA A 20 3.90 2.73 -15.78
N ILE A 21 2.94 2.59 -16.70
CA ILE A 21 1.58 2.20 -16.38
C ILE A 21 1.72 0.81 -15.77
N LEU A 22 1.80 0.76 -14.44
CA LEU A 22 1.86 -0.51 -13.74
C LEU A 22 0.53 -1.20 -14.00
N PRO A 23 0.53 -2.38 -14.64
CA PRO A 23 -0.72 -3.06 -14.93
C PRO A 23 -1.47 -3.28 -13.62
N ILE A 24 -2.77 -2.96 -13.64
CA ILE A 24 -3.71 -3.20 -12.51
C ILE A 24 -3.88 -4.71 -12.28
N ALA A 25 -3.44 -5.54 -13.22
CA ALA A 25 -3.44 -6.98 -13.09
C ALA A 25 -2.39 -7.46 -12.08
N CYS A 26 -2.86 -8.10 -11.02
CA CYS A 26 -2.03 -8.90 -10.13
C CYS A 26 -1.31 -9.97 -10.97
N THR A 27 0.02 -10.09 -10.84
CA THR A 27 0.81 -11.05 -11.63
C THR A 27 0.68 -12.49 -11.14
N LEU A 28 -0.19 -12.76 -10.18
CA LEU A 28 -0.42 -14.08 -9.58
C LEU A 28 -1.43 -14.90 -10.38
N ALA A 29 -1.27 -16.23 -10.38
CA ALA A 29 -2.27 -17.13 -10.91
C ALA A 29 -3.56 -17.10 -10.05
N PRO A 30 -4.75 -17.42 -10.60
CA PRO A 30 -6.02 -17.36 -9.87
C PRO A 30 -6.05 -18.15 -8.54
N ALA A 31 -5.35 -19.28 -8.47
CA ALA A 31 -5.24 -20.08 -7.24
C ALA A 31 -4.35 -19.41 -6.17
N GLU A 32 -3.32 -18.67 -6.60
CA GLU A 32 -2.45 -17.89 -5.73
C GLU A 32 -3.16 -16.60 -5.27
N LEU A 33 -4.00 -16.02 -6.12
CA LEU A 33 -4.93 -14.94 -5.78
C LEU A 33 -5.95 -15.37 -4.71
N ALA A 34 -6.51 -16.58 -4.83
CA ALA A 34 -7.44 -17.12 -3.85
C ALA A 34 -6.75 -17.43 -2.50
N ALA A 35 -5.54 -18.01 -2.53
CA ALA A 35 -4.74 -18.25 -1.33
C ALA A 35 -4.21 -16.94 -0.69
N MET A 36 -4.01 -15.88 -1.48
CA MET A 36 -3.67 -14.55 -0.98
C MET A 36 -4.87 -13.80 -0.41
N HIS A 37 -6.07 -14.07 -0.94
CA HIS A 37 -7.34 -13.61 -0.35
C HIS A 37 -7.46 -14.01 1.14
N ASP A 38 -6.77 -15.10 1.54
CA ASP A 38 -6.65 -15.60 2.92
C ASP A 38 -5.64 -14.86 3.83
N GLY A 39 -5.20 -13.66 3.44
CA GLY A 39 -5.11 -12.61 4.46
C GLY A 39 -3.73 -12.11 4.81
N LEU A 40 -3.57 -10.82 4.57
CA LEU A 40 -2.76 -9.89 5.35
C LEU A 40 -3.43 -8.52 5.28
N LEU A 41 -3.76 -8.06 4.07
CA LEU A 41 -4.49 -6.82 3.86
C LEU A 41 -5.95 -6.89 4.38
N PRO A 42 -6.81 -7.86 4.02
CA PRO A 42 -8.16 -7.95 4.61
C PRO A 42 -8.16 -8.06 6.15
N GLY A 43 -7.19 -8.81 6.69
CA GLY A 43 -6.98 -8.90 8.14
C GLY A 43 -6.67 -7.55 8.78
N LEU A 44 -5.78 -6.76 8.16
CA LEU A 44 -5.51 -5.40 8.60
C LEU A 44 -6.72 -4.48 8.40
N LEU A 45 -7.42 -4.53 7.25
CA LEU A 45 -8.64 -3.76 7.00
C LEU A 45 -9.73 -4.00 8.05
N SER A 46 -9.83 -5.22 8.57
CA SER A 46 -10.78 -5.60 9.61
C SER A 46 -10.54 -4.91 10.96
N LYS A 47 -9.28 -4.52 11.25
CA LYS A 47 -8.89 -3.83 12.48
C LYS A 47 -9.15 -2.32 12.43
N ALA A 48 -9.51 -1.77 11.27
CA ALA A 48 -9.75 -0.34 11.12
C ALA A 48 -10.98 0.10 11.94
N SER A 49 -10.81 1.14 12.76
CA SER A 49 -11.90 1.76 13.52
C SER A 49 -12.76 2.70 12.66
N ALA A 50 -12.22 3.18 11.53
CA ALA A 50 -12.98 3.89 10.51
C ALA A 50 -12.39 3.65 9.12
N ARG A 51 -13.24 3.74 8.10
CA ARG A 51 -12.91 3.56 6.68
C ARG A 51 -13.57 4.68 5.88
N GLU A 52 -12.81 5.31 5.01
CA GLU A 52 -13.27 6.45 4.22
C GLU A 52 -12.77 6.30 2.79
N ARG A 53 -13.66 6.51 1.81
CA ARG A 53 -13.26 6.60 0.40
C ARG A 53 -12.53 7.91 0.17
N ILE A 54 -11.41 7.85 -0.53
CA ILE A 54 -10.61 9.00 -0.95
C ILE A 54 -10.33 8.89 -2.45
N PRO A 55 -9.97 9.98 -3.14
CA PRO A 55 -9.64 9.91 -4.56
C PRO A 55 -8.56 8.84 -4.83
N GLY A 56 -8.92 7.82 -5.61
CA GLY A 56 -8.02 6.73 -6.00
C GLY A 56 -7.86 5.61 -4.97
N GLY A 57 -8.68 5.55 -3.91
CA GLY A 57 -8.68 4.42 -2.98
C GLY A 57 -9.35 4.67 -1.63
N PHE A 58 -8.73 4.19 -0.55
CA PHE A 58 -9.30 4.23 0.80
C PHE A 58 -8.31 4.77 1.84
N ARG A 59 -8.86 5.48 2.83
CA ARG A 59 -8.18 5.88 4.05
C ARG A 59 -8.78 5.11 5.23
N LEU A 60 -7.89 4.56 6.04
CA LEU A 60 -8.23 3.70 7.17
C LEU A 60 -7.69 4.33 8.43
N ARG A 61 -8.53 4.41 9.46
CA ARG A 61 -8.14 4.83 10.80
C ARG A 61 -7.99 3.61 11.67
N PHE A 62 -6.94 3.59 12.47
CA PHE A 62 -6.73 2.59 13.51
C PHE A 62 -6.57 3.28 14.86
N ASN A 63 -7.11 2.63 15.89
CA ASN A 63 -6.78 3.00 17.26
C ASN A 63 -5.34 2.53 17.55
N PRO A 64 -4.55 3.29 18.33
CA PRO A 64 -3.20 2.89 18.69
C PRO A 64 -3.22 1.55 19.43
N GLN A 65 -2.41 0.60 18.97
CA GLN A 65 -2.28 -0.72 19.57
C GLN A 65 -0.82 -1.16 19.50
N VAL A 66 -0.41 -1.99 20.46
CA VAL A 66 0.93 -2.60 20.47
C VAL A 66 1.13 -3.37 19.16
N ASN A 67 2.30 -3.18 18.53
CA ASN A 67 2.70 -3.80 17.26
C ASN A 67 1.91 -3.40 16.00
N LEU A 68 0.90 -2.52 16.07
CA LEU A 68 0.10 -2.15 14.89
C LEU A 68 0.96 -1.66 13.71
N VAL A 69 1.94 -0.80 13.98
CA VAL A 69 2.84 -0.25 12.93
C VAL A 69 3.69 -1.35 12.30
N LYS A 70 4.17 -2.31 13.11
CA LYS A 70 4.94 -3.45 12.64
C LYS A 70 4.09 -4.36 11.75
N GLU A 71 2.85 -4.62 12.17
CA GLU A 71 1.89 -5.39 11.39
C GLU A 71 1.56 -4.70 10.06
N ALA A 72 1.22 -3.42 10.10
CA ALA A 72 0.95 -2.63 8.90
C ALA A 72 2.14 -2.62 7.94
N GLY A 73 3.38 -2.51 8.44
CA GLY A 73 4.59 -2.61 7.64
C GLY A 73 4.74 -3.96 6.93
N ALA A 74 4.47 -5.07 7.62
CA ALA A 74 4.54 -6.41 7.02
C ALA A 74 3.50 -6.59 5.91
N VAL A 75 2.29 -6.04 6.09
CA VAL A 75 1.25 -6.03 5.05
C VAL A 75 1.70 -5.22 3.84
N ILE A 76 2.21 -4.01 4.06
CA ILE A 76 2.72 -3.14 2.98
C ILE A 76 3.83 -3.85 2.19
N ASP A 77 4.78 -4.50 2.88
CA ASP A 77 5.89 -5.22 2.23
C ASP A 77 5.41 -6.38 1.36
N ALA A 78 4.39 -7.13 1.82
CA ALA A 78 3.80 -8.22 1.07
C ALA A 78 3.02 -7.70 -0.15
N GLU A 79 2.13 -6.74 0.07
CA GLU A 79 1.26 -6.20 -0.98
C GLU A 79 2.04 -5.41 -2.02
N HIS A 80 3.08 -4.67 -1.64
CA HIS A 80 3.91 -3.95 -2.62
C HIS A 80 4.67 -4.89 -3.57
N ARG A 81 4.95 -6.13 -3.15
CA ARG A 81 5.56 -7.14 -4.03
C ARG A 81 4.55 -7.77 -4.98
N CYS A 82 3.34 -8.03 -4.49
CA CYS A 82 2.30 -8.71 -5.24
C CYS A 82 1.45 -7.75 -6.10
N CYS A 83 0.96 -6.69 -5.47
CA CYS A 83 0.12 -5.63 -6.00
C CYS A 83 0.98 -4.38 -6.25
N ARG A 84 1.93 -4.48 -7.19
CA ARG A 84 2.96 -3.45 -7.44
C ARG A 84 2.39 -2.07 -7.81
N PHE A 85 1.14 -2.01 -8.26
CA PHE A 85 0.43 -0.78 -8.60
C PHE A 85 -0.12 -0.02 -7.38
N LEU A 86 -0.22 -0.67 -6.21
CA LEU A 86 -0.73 -0.04 -5.00
C LEU A 86 0.32 0.90 -4.39
N ARG A 87 -0.15 2.06 -3.99
CA ARG A 87 0.59 3.07 -3.24
C ARG A 87 0.04 3.13 -1.82
N PHE A 88 0.95 3.00 -0.86
CA PHE A 88 0.65 3.03 0.57
C PHE A 88 1.18 4.30 1.22
N ARG A 89 0.41 4.87 2.15
CA ARG A 89 0.88 5.93 3.06
C ARG A 89 0.47 5.57 4.48
N LEU A 90 1.47 5.32 5.34
CA LEU A 90 1.26 5.09 6.77
C LEU A 90 1.66 6.36 7.54
N VAL A 91 0.76 6.86 8.38
CA VAL A 91 1.00 8.01 9.26
C VAL A 91 0.70 7.59 10.69
N VAL A 92 1.63 7.86 11.60
CA VAL A 92 1.47 7.63 13.03
C VAL A 92 1.41 9.00 13.70
N GLU A 93 0.25 9.35 14.26
CA GLU A 93 0.06 10.62 14.94
C GLU A 93 0.74 10.64 16.32
N PRO A 94 1.21 11.80 16.81
CA PRO A 94 1.90 11.90 18.09
C PRO A 94 0.96 11.64 19.28
N GLY A 95 1.55 11.34 20.44
CA GLY A 95 0.85 11.29 21.73
C GLY A 95 -0.18 10.16 21.85
N ASP A 96 0.20 8.94 21.42
CA ASP A 96 -0.74 7.80 21.31
C ASP A 96 -1.97 8.16 20.44
N GLY A 97 -1.74 8.97 19.41
CA GLY A 97 -2.74 9.32 18.42
C GLY A 97 -3.09 8.16 17.49
N PRO A 98 -4.10 8.35 16.62
CA PRO A 98 -4.49 7.32 15.66
C PRO A 98 -3.36 7.03 14.66
N VAL A 99 -3.40 5.82 14.10
CA VAL A 99 -2.60 5.46 12.93
C VAL A 99 -3.49 5.52 11.71
N TRP A 100 -3.01 6.14 10.64
CA TRP A 100 -3.71 6.23 9.36
C TRP A 100 -2.96 5.42 8.30
N LEU A 101 -3.71 4.61 7.55
CA LEU A 101 -3.21 3.97 6.33
C LEU A 101 -4.06 4.42 5.15
N GLU A 102 -3.43 5.04 4.16
CA GLU A 102 -4.02 5.25 2.85
C GLU A 102 -3.53 4.16 1.90
N VAL A 103 -4.46 3.54 1.18
CA VAL A 103 -4.18 2.59 0.11
C VAL A 103 -4.80 3.16 -1.16
N THR A 104 -3.96 3.48 -2.14
CA THR A 104 -4.35 4.18 -3.38
C THR A 104 -3.73 3.51 -4.59
N GLY A 105 -4.21 3.81 -5.79
CA GLY A 105 -3.62 3.27 -7.03
C GLY A 105 -4.19 3.94 -8.28
N PRO A 106 -3.84 3.42 -9.48
CA PRO A 106 -4.40 3.86 -10.75
C PRO A 106 -5.93 3.65 -10.85
N GLU A 107 -6.54 4.15 -11.92
CA GLU A 107 -7.96 3.98 -12.23
C GLU A 107 -8.43 2.52 -12.04
N GLY A 108 -9.62 2.32 -11.47
CA GLY A 108 -10.14 0.99 -11.10
C GLY A 108 -9.66 0.44 -9.75
N THR A 109 -8.68 1.08 -9.09
CA THR A 109 -8.22 0.65 -7.75
C THR A 109 -9.31 0.81 -6.69
N GLU A 110 -10.12 1.86 -6.76
CA GLU A 110 -11.20 2.08 -5.78
C GLU A 110 -12.24 0.95 -5.81
N ASP A 111 -12.65 0.52 -6.99
CA ASP A 111 -13.61 -0.57 -7.16
C ASP A 111 -13.05 -1.89 -6.62
N PHE A 112 -11.79 -2.19 -6.96
CA PHE A 112 -11.08 -3.34 -6.42
C PHE A 112 -11.01 -3.31 -4.88
N LEU A 113 -10.56 -2.19 -4.29
CA LEU A 113 -10.45 -2.06 -2.84
C LEU A 113 -11.82 -2.10 -2.15
N SER A 114 -12.88 -1.60 -2.79
CA SER A 114 -14.25 -1.68 -2.25
C SER A 114 -14.64 -3.14 -2.00
N THR A 115 -14.32 -4.04 -2.94
CA THR A 115 -14.58 -5.48 -2.75
C THR A 115 -13.88 -6.06 -1.52
N LEU A 116 -12.67 -5.58 -1.20
CA LEU A 116 -11.89 -6.07 -0.06
C LEU A 116 -12.34 -5.45 1.27
N VAL A 117 -12.74 -4.18 1.25
CA VAL A 117 -13.17 -3.44 2.45
C VAL A 117 -14.57 -3.87 2.90
N ASP A 118 -15.45 -4.19 1.94
CA ASP A 118 -16.83 -4.61 2.19
C ASP A 118 -16.94 -6.11 2.50
N THR A 119 -15.92 -6.91 2.16
CA THR A 119 -15.84 -8.32 2.55
C THR A 119 -15.56 -8.44 4.04
N ARG A 120 -16.59 -8.80 4.80
CA ARG A 120 -16.46 -9.18 6.21
C ARG A 120 -15.63 -10.48 6.27
N PRO A 121 -14.50 -10.55 6.99
CA PRO A 121 -13.80 -11.83 7.16
C PRO A 121 -14.71 -12.74 7.98
N GLY A 122 -15.15 -13.86 7.38
CA GLY A 122 -15.95 -14.88 8.08
C GLY A 122 -17.24 -15.35 7.41
N ILE A 123 -17.46 -15.15 6.11
CA ILE A 123 -18.48 -15.92 5.37
C ILE A 123 -17.81 -16.50 4.13
N SER A 124 -17.43 -17.78 4.21
CA SER A 124 -17.27 -18.60 3.01
C SER A 124 -18.68 -18.85 2.44
N PRO A 125 -19.00 -18.42 1.20
CA PRO A 125 -20.20 -18.86 0.53
C PRO A 125 -19.83 -20.05 -0.34
N ASP A 126 -19.50 -21.19 0.28
CA ASP A 126 -19.54 -22.44 -0.48
C ASP A 126 -20.00 -23.62 0.39
N ARG A 127 -21.00 -24.29 -0.17
CA ARG A 127 -21.69 -25.50 0.25
C ARG A 127 -21.52 -26.48 -0.89
#